data_AF-A0A7U7EU83-F1
#
_entry.id   AF-A0A7U7EU83-F1
#
_cell.length_a   1.000
_cell.length_b   1.000
_cell.length_c   1.000
_cell.angle_alpha   90.00
_cell.angle_beta   90.00
_cell.angle_gamma   90.00
#
_symmetry.space_group_name_H-M   'P 1'
#
loop_
_entity.id
_entity.type
_entity.pdbx_description
1 polymer ?
#
loop_
_entity_poly.entity_id
_entity_poly.type
_entity_poly.pdbx_seq_one_letter_code
_entity_poly.pdbx_strand_id
1 'polypeptide(L)'
;FKKVGYFITTRERRSFSSEFKLQKVRLYENGKPKNEIIREYDLTTSTFSNPIKQHQNTGSFNHQDNLKSDEKELIKLRKEVQHLKMENDVLKQILLITRRNRNHLTECVSIFNIH
;
A
#
# COMPACT_ATOMS: atom_id res chain seq x y z
N PHE A 1 -25.99 -14.44 -10.70
CA PHE A 1 -25.65 -13.01 -10.51
C PHE A 1 -24.52 -12.63 -11.46
N LYS A 2 -24.80 -11.85 -12.51
CA LYS A 2 -23.80 -11.41 -13.50
C LYS A 2 -22.91 -10.33 -12.87
N LYS A 3 -21.61 -10.56 -12.79
CA LYS A 3 -20.61 -9.57 -12.35
C LYS A 3 -20.41 -8.58 -13.51
N VAL A 4 -21.01 -7.40 -13.43
CA VAL A 4 -20.76 -6.31 -14.38
C VAL A 4 -19.41 -5.71 -13.99
N GLY A 5 -18.35 -6.07 -14.73
CA GLY A 5 -17.03 -5.50 -14.53
C GLY A 5 -16.94 -4.13 -15.18
N TYR A 6 -16.80 -3.06 -14.39
CA TYR A 6 -16.37 -1.77 -14.91
C TYR A 6 -14.88 -1.86 -15.27
N PHE A 7 -14.55 -1.69 -16.55
CA PHE A 7 -13.16 -1.49 -16.98
C PHE A 7 -12.69 -0.10 -16.52
N ILE A 8 -11.94 -0.05 -15.42
CA ILE A 8 -11.27 1.19 -14.99
C ILE A 8 -10.12 1.43 -15.97
N THR A 9 -10.27 2.38 -16.88
CA THR A 9 -9.17 2.84 -17.73
C THR A 9 -8.19 3.63 -16.87
N THR A 10 -7.09 3.00 -16.47
CA THR A 10 -6.03 3.66 -15.72
C THR A 10 -5.28 4.61 -16.66
N ARG A 11 -5.47 5.92 -16.50
CA ARG A 11 -4.60 6.92 -17.16
C ARG A 11 -3.17 6.71 -16.68
N GLU A 12 -2.22 6.78 -17.61
CA GLU A 12 -0.80 6.74 -17.28
C GLU A 12 -0.47 7.86 -16.30
N ARG A 13 0.22 7.50 -15.21
CA ARG A 13 0.53 8.44 -14.16
C ARG A 13 1.68 9.34 -14.61
N ARG A 14 1.39 10.63 -14.79
CA ARG A 14 2.43 11.64 -15.03
C ARG A 14 3.43 11.64 -13.87
N SER A 15 4.72 11.49 -14.18
CA SER A 15 5.82 11.63 -13.24
C SER A 15 6.61 12.91 -13.54
N PHE A 16 7.06 13.59 -12.49
CA PHE A 16 7.91 14.77 -12.61
C PHE A 16 9.25 14.49 -11.96
N SER A 17 10.33 14.98 -12.58
CA SER A 17 11.67 14.90 -12.00
C SER A 17 11.76 15.65 -10.67
N SER A 18 12.70 15.25 -9.82
CA SER A 18 12.98 15.94 -8.54
C SER A 18 13.40 17.39 -8.76
N GLU A 19 14.24 17.64 -9.76
CA GLU A 19 14.68 18.99 -10.14
C GLU A 19 13.51 19.89 -10.54
N PHE A 20 12.59 19.38 -11.37
CA PHE A 20 11.40 20.15 -11.77
C PHE A 20 10.54 20.52 -10.55
N LYS A 21 10.33 19.57 -9.63
CA LYS A 21 9.60 19.84 -8.37
C LYS A 21 10.29 20.92 -7.55
N LEU A 22 11.62 20.85 -7.43
CA LEU A 22 12.42 21.83 -6.69
C LEU A 22 12.34 23.22 -7.31
N GLN A 23 12.41 23.32 -8.64
CA GLN A 23 12.25 24.58 -9.35
C GLN A 23 10.90 25.24 -9.02
N LYS A 24 9.81 24.45 -8.96
CA LYS A 24 8.47 24.96 -8.62
C LYS A 24 8.38 25.44 -7.18
N VAL A 25 8.96 24.70 -6.24
CA VAL A 25 9.00 25.10 -4.82
C VAL A 25 9.77 26.42 -4.68
N ARG A 26 10.93 26.55 -5.32
CA ARG A 26 11.73 27.79 -5.30
C ARG A 26 10.97 28.98 -5.89
N LEU A 27 10.24 28.79 -6.99
CA LEU A 27 9.41 29.86 -7.57
C LEU A 27 8.35 30.37 -6.58
N TYR A 28 7.74 29.45 -5.81
CA TYR A 28 6.78 29.81 -4.77
C TYR A 28 7.44 30.53 -3.59
N GLU A 29 8.60 30.05 -3.13
CA GLU A 29 9.38 30.68 -2.05
C GLU A 29 9.87 32.08 -2.43
N ASN A 30 10.16 32.31 -3.72
CA ASN A 30 10.51 33.61 -4.29
C ASN A 30 9.31 34.57 -4.41
N GLY A 31 8.12 34.19 -3.93
CA GLY A 31 6.95 35.08 -3.85
C GLY A 31 6.04 35.09 -5.08
N LYS A 32 6.27 34.23 -6.10
CA LYS A 32 5.32 34.12 -7.22
C LYS A 32 3.99 33.54 -6.74
N PRO A 33 2.84 34.12 -7.15
CA PRO A 33 1.54 33.64 -6.69
C PRO A 33 1.24 32.25 -7.24
N LYS A 34 0.71 31.38 -6.37
CA LYS A 34 0.35 29.99 -6.68
C LYS A 34 -0.48 29.84 -7.96
N ASN A 35 -1.45 30.72 -8.19
CA ASN A 35 -2.35 30.63 -9.34
C ASN A 35 -1.63 30.89 -10.68
N GLU A 36 -0.61 31.73 -10.67
CA GLU A 36 0.18 32.04 -11.87
C GLU A 36 1.08 30.85 -12.23
N ILE A 37 1.79 30.28 -11.25
CA ILE A 37 2.64 29.11 -11.45
C ILE A 37 1.81 27.90 -11.93
N ILE A 38 0.61 27.71 -11.39
CA ILE A 38 -0.29 26.63 -11.80
C ILE A 38 -0.70 26.78 -13.27
N ARG A 39 -1.01 28.01 -13.72
CA ARG A 39 -1.41 28.29 -15.11
C ARG A 39 -0.25 28.20 -16.08
N GLU A 40 0.91 28.78 -15.74
CA GLU A 40 2.11 28.83 -16.59
C GLU A 40 2.59 27.42 -16.96
N TYR A 41 2.47 26.47 -16.03
CA TYR A 41 2.98 25.11 -16.19
C TYR A 41 1.89 24.04 -16.36
N ASP A 42 0.64 24.44 -16.58
CA ASP A 42 -0.53 23.55 -16.69
C ASP A 42 -0.57 22.46 -15.60
N LEU A 43 -0.35 22.87 -14.37
CA LEU A 43 -0.32 21.98 -13.21
C LEU A 43 -1.70 21.89 -12.58
N THR A 44 -2.00 20.76 -11.95
CA THR A 44 -3.13 20.68 -11.03
C THR A 44 -2.74 21.25 -9.66
N THR A 45 -3.73 21.73 -8.90
CA THR A 45 -3.49 22.28 -7.55
C THR A 45 -2.81 21.28 -6.62
N SER A 46 -3.14 19.99 -6.71
CA SER A 46 -2.53 18.92 -5.90
C SER A 46 -1.09 18.62 -6.31
N THR A 47 -0.81 18.58 -7.62
CA THR A 47 0.54 18.38 -8.15
C THR A 47 1.49 19.51 -7.79
N PHE A 48 0.96 20.72 -7.53
CA PHE A 48 1.75 21.85 -7.05
C PHE A 48 1.86 21.90 -5.51
N SER A 49 0.74 21.71 -4.80
CA SER A 49 0.70 21.94 -3.34
C SER A 49 1.37 20.82 -2.53
N ASN A 50 1.30 19.58 -3.00
CA ASN A 50 1.84 18.43 -2.24
C ASN A 50 3.37 18.46 -2.16
N PRO A 51 4.12 18.70 -3.26
CA PRO A 51 5.59 18.81 -3.19
C PRO A 51 6.08 19.93 -2.27
N ILE A 52 5.38 21.06 -2.19
CA ILE A 52 5.75 22.18 -1.30
C ILE A 52 5.67 21.73 0.16
N LYS A 53 4.54 21.12 0.56
CA LYS A 53 4.38 20.62 1.94
C LYS A 53 5.43 19.57 2.29
N GLN A 54 5.73 18.67 1.35
CA GLN A 54 6.75 17.63 1.55
C GLN A 54 8.14 18.23 1.74
N HIS A 55 8.52 19.18 0.87
CA HIS A 55 9.80 19.86 0.96
C HIS A 55 9.93 20.69 2.24
N GLN A 56 8.88 21.39 2.67
CA GLN A 56 8.89 22.17 3.91
C GLN A 56 8.98 21.29 5.17
N ASN A 57 8.41 20.08 5.15
CA ASN A 57 8.45 19.19 6.29
C ASN A 57 9.78 18.46 6.45
N THR A 58 10.38 17.99 5.36
CA THR A 58 11.56 17.08 5.43
C THR A 58 12.68 17.41 4.45
N GLY A 59 12.51 18.39 3.56
CA GLY A 59 13.44 18.66 2.46
C GLY A 59 13.43 17.61 1.34
N SER A 60 12.65 16.53 1.48
CA SER A 60 12.59 15.43 0.52
C SER A 60 11.24 15.38 -0.18
N PHE A 61 11.25 15.02 -1.47
CA PHE A 61 10.04 14.72 -2.24
C PHE A 61 9.61 13.25 -2.13
N ASN A 62 10.35 12.44 -1.38
CA ASN A 62 9.99 11.05 -1.14
C ASN A 62 8.88 10.99 -0.09
N HIS A 63 7.82 10.27 -0.40
CA HIS A 63 6.69 10.13 0.50
C HIS A 63 7.09 9.42 1.81
N GLN A 64 7.98 8.42 1.75
CA GLN A 64 8.42 7.67 2.92
C GLN A 64 9.16 8.54 3.94
N ASP A 65 9.96 9.50 3.47
CA ASP A 65 10.68 10.42 4.35
C ASP A 65 9.71 11.34 5.11
N ASN A 66 8.61 11.73 4.44
CA ASN A 66 7.57 12.61 4.95
C ASN A 66 6.54 11.95 5.89
N LEU A 67 6.61 10.63 6.10
CA LEU A 67 5.75 9.95 7.05
C LEU A 67 6.19 10.26 8.48
N LYS A 68 5.24 10.50 9.37
CA LYS A 68 5.51 10.63 10.81
C LYS A 68 6.02 9.29 11.37
N SER A 69 6.76 9.34 12.48
CA SER A 69 7.28 8.13 13.14
C SER A 69 6.15 7.14 13.43
N ASP A 70 5.07 7.62 14.04
CA ASP A 70 3.89 6.82 14.38
C ASP A 70 3.24 6.17 13.14
N GLU A 71 3.22 6.87 12.00
CA GLU A 71 2.67 6.35 10.75
C GLU A 71 3.57 5.24 10.16
N LYS A 72 4.90 5.41 10.24
CA LYS A 72 5.87 4.39 9.82
C LYS A 72 5.72 3.12 10.65
N GLU A 73 5.62 3.28 11.97
CA GLU A 73 5.40 2.18 12.90
C GLU A 73 4.06 1.49 12.65
N LEU A 74 2.99 2.25 12.44
CA LEU A 74 1.67 1.69 12.13
C LEU A 74 1.69 0.85 10.84
N ILE A 75 2.37 1.32 9.79
CA ILE A 75 2.52 0.56 8.54
C ILE A 75 3.30 -0.74 8.79
N LYS A 76 4.39 -0.67 9.56
CA LYS A 76 5.19 -1.84 9.92
C LYS A 76 4.35 -2.87 10.69
N LEU A 77 3.66 -2.44 11.74
CA LEU A 77 2.80 -3.30 12.57
C LEU A 77 1.66 -3.92 11.76
N ARG A 78 1.03 -3.17 10.84
CA ARG A 78 -0.02 -3.71 9.97
C ARG A 78 0.51 -4.83 9.07
N LYS A 79 1.71 -4.68 8.51
CA LYS A 79 2.35 -5.72 7.69
C LYS A 79 2.67 -6.96 8.53
N GLU A 80 3.19 -6.76 9.74
CA GLU A 80 3.50 -7.86 10.66
C GLU A 80 2.24 -8.61 11.10
N VAL A 81 1.18 -7.90 11.48
CA VAL A 81 -0.12 -8.52 11.82
C VAL A 81 -0.69 -9.29 10.63
N GLN A 82 -0.58 -8.75 9.42
CA GLN A 82 -1.02 -9.46 8.21
C GLN A 82 -0.22 -10.75 7.99
N HIS A 83 1.11 -10.67 8.13
CA HIS A 83 1.99 -11.82 8.02
C HIS A 83 1.66 -12.91 9.06
N LEU A 84 1.56 -12.54 10.33
CA LEU A 84 1.22 -13.44 11.42
C LEU A 84 -0.16 -14.09 11.23
N LYS A 85 -1.14 -13.35 10.69
CA LYS A 85 -2.45 -13.92 10.35
C LYS A 85 -2.34 -14.98 9.25
N MET A 86 -1.55 -14.72 8.23
CA MET A 86 -1.31 -15.68 7.16
C MET A 86 -0.61 -16.95 7.69
N GLU A 87 0.40 -16.80 8.55
CA GLU A 87 1.07 -17.95 9.20
C GLU A 87 0.10 -18.75 10.06
N ASN A 88 -0.73 -18.07 10.85
CA ASN A 88 -1.74 -18.71 11.68
C ASN A 88 -2.77 -19.48 10.83
N ASP A 89 -3.20 -18.91 9.70
CA ASP A 89 -4.12 -19.57 8.78
C ASP A 89 -3.49 -20.81 8.13
N VAL A 90 -2.21 -20.75 7.73
CA VAL A 90 -1.47 -21.91 7.23
C VAL A 90 -1.39 -23.02 8.30
N LEU A 91 -1.04 -22.66 9.54
CA LEU A 91 -0.96 -23.62 10.65
C LEU A 91 -2.31 -24.27 10.94
N LYS A 92 -3.40 -23.50 10.92
CA LYS A 92 -4.76 -24.03 11.07
C LYS A 92 -5.11 -25.00 9.96
N GLN A 93 -4.76 -24.69 8.70
CA GLN A 93 -5.00 -25.61 7.58
C GLN A 93 -4.25 -26.93 7.75
N ILE A 94 -2.97 -26.88 8.15
CA ILE A 94 -2.17 -28.08 8.45
C ILE A 94 -2.85 -28.91 9.55
N LEU A 95 -3.23 -28.29 10.66
CA LEU A 95 -3.91 -28.98 11.76
C LEU A 95 -5.20 -29.67 11.31
N LEU A 96 -6.01 -28.99 10.49
CA LEU A 96 -7.25 -29.55 9.95
C LEU A 96 -6.99 -30.76 9.04
N ILE A 97 -5.97 -30.69 8.18
CA ILE A 97 -5.55 -31.80 7.32
C ILE A 97 -5.07 -32.99 8.18
N THR A 98 -4.20 -32.75 9.16
CA THR A 98 -3.69 -33.78 10.06
C THR A 98 -4.83 -34.45 10.85
N ARG A 99 -5.81 -33.68 11.33
CA ARG A 99 -6.99 -34.22 12.02
C ARG A 99 -7.82 -35.12 11.11
N ARG A 100 -8.08 -34.70 9.86
CA ARG A 100 -8.82 -35.51 8.88
C ARG A 100 -8.11 -36.83 8.57
N ASN A 101 -6.80 -36.79 8.37
CA ASN A 101 -6.01 -38.00 8.09
C ASN A 101 -5.99 -38.98 9.26
N ARG A 102 -5.95 -38.49 10.51
CA ARG A 102 -6.07 -39.36 11.71
C ARG A 102 -7.42 -40.08 11.77
N ASN A 103 -8.52 -39.37 11.48
CA ASN A 103 -9.86 -39.96 11.51
C ASN A 103 -10.01 -41.07 10.45
N HIS A 104 -9.47 -40.85 9.24
CA HIS A 104 -9.48 -41.87 8.18
C HIS A 104 -8.66 -43.11 8.57
N LEU A 105 -7.50 -42.93 9.23
CA LEU A 105 -6.71 -44.05 9.72
C LEU A 105 -7.43 -44.83 10.83
N THR A 106 -8.12 -44.14 11.74
CA THR A 106 -8.91 -44.81 12.79
C THR A 106 -10.11 -45.58 12.24
N GLU A 107 -10.77 -45.06 11.20
CA GLU A 107 -11.85 -45.76 10.49
C GLU A 107 -11.33 -47.00 9.75
N CYS A 108 -10.20 -46.89 9.05
CA CYS A 108 -9.60 -48.05 8.37
C CYS A 108 -9.18 -49.16 9.36
N VAL A 109 -8.60 -48.80 10.52
CA VAL A 109 -8.19 -49.78 11.53
C VAL A 109 -9.39 -50.43 12.23
N SER A 110 -10.47 -49.68 12.45
CA SER A 110 -11.70 -50.26 13.01
C SER A 110 -12.44 -51.17 12.02
N ILE A 111 -12.44 -50.85 10.72
CA ILE A 111 -12.94 -51.75 9.67
C ILE A 111 -12.11 -53.04 9.58
N PHE A 112 -10.78 -52.95 9.73
CA PHE A 112 -9.89 -54.12 9.63
C PHE A 112 -9.88 -55.03 10.87
N ASN A 113 -10.20 -54.50 12.07
CA ASN A 113 -10.28 -55.28 13.32
C ASN A 113 -11.67 -55.89 13.58
N ILE A 114 -12.66 -55.67 12.72
CA ILE A 114 -14.01 -56.26 12.82
C ILE A 114 -14.15 -57.55 11.97
N HIS A 115 -13.09 -57.97 11.28
CA HIS A 115 -12.98 -59.29 10.62
C HIS A 115 -11.95 -60.18 11.33
#